data_AF-A0A066ZMK8-F1
#
_entry.id   AF-A0A066ZMK8-F1
#
_cell.length_a   1.000
_cell.length_b   1.000
_cell.length_c   1.000
_cell.angle_alpha   90.00
_cell.angle_beta   90.00
_cell.angle_gamma   90.00
#
_symmetry.space_group_name_H-M   'P 1'
#
loop_
_entity.id
_entity.type
_entity.pdbx_description
1 polymer ?
#
loop_
_entity_poly.entity_id
_entity_poly.type
_entity_poly.pdbx_seq_one_letter_code
_entity_poly.pdbx_strand_id
1 'polypeptide(L)'
;MSVEQTLQERSGHKCELCGSEEGLQAFEVAPSDGSAEQSILVCATCAEQIENPEKMDSNHWRCLNDSMWSSVPAVQVMAYRLLYQLRAEGWPQELLDMMYMEDDVRKWAEAGLPQDDDDVTPTKDSNGTILNEGDDVTLIKDLDVKGAGFTAKRGTLVKNIHLTNNPLHIEGKVNGTQIVLVAAYLKKA
;
A
#
# COMPACT_ATOMS: atom_id res chain seq x y z
N MET A 1 8.34 -19.35 28.99
CA MET A 1 7.43 -19.99 28.03
C MET A 1 7.93 -19.63 26.64
N SER A 2 7.90 -20.56 25.69
CA SER A 2 8.23 -20.20 24.30
C SER A 2 7.11 -19.34 23.72
N VAL A 3 7.42 -18.52 22.71
CA VAL A 3 6.42 -17.71 21.99
C VAL A 3 5.27 -18.59 21.52
N GLU A 4 5.59 -19.72 20.89
CA GLU A 4 4.60 -20.68 20.40
C GLU A 4 3.65 -21.20 21.48
N GLN A 5 4.15 -21.52 22.68
CA GLN A 5 3.29 -21.98 23.79
C GLN A 5 2.31 -20.89 24.23
N THR A 6 2.78 -19.65 24.36
CA THR A 6 1.93 -18.50 24.71
C THR A 6 0.85 -18.28 23.65
N LEU A 7 1.20 -18.41 22.38
CA LEU A 7 0.25 -18.28 21.27
C LEU A 7 -0.82 -19.38 21.28
N GLN A 8 -0.43 -20.64 21.53
CA GLN A 8 -1.37 -21.76 21.64
C GLN A 8 -2.36 -21.59 22.80
N GLU A 9 -1.89 -21.13 23.96
CA GLU A 9 -2.76 -20.86 25.11
C GLU A 9 -3.73 -19.72 24.84
N ARG A 10 -3.26 -18.61 24.25
CA ARG A 10 -4.08 -17.44 23.91
C ARG A 10 -5.17 -17.77 22.89
N SER A 11 -4.82 -18.54 21.86
CA SER A 11 -5.73 -18.85 20.76
C SER A 11 -6.67 -20.02 21.05
N GLY A 12 -6.49 -20.71 22.18
CA GLY A 12 -7.22 -21.93 22.50
C GLY A 12 -6.89 -23.08 21.53
N HIS A 13 -5.64 -23.18 21.10
CA HIS A 13 -5.14 -24.13 20.10
C HIS A 13 -5.84 -24.01 18.74
N LYS A 14 -6.10 -22.78 18.30
CA LYS A 14 -6.71 -22.48 17.00
C LYS A 14 -5.92 -21.43 16.24
N CYS A 15 -6.03 -21.46 14.91
CA CYS A 15 -5.56 -20.39 14.04
C CYS A 15 -6.31 -19.10 14.39
N GLU A 16 -5.59 -18.03 14.69
CA GLU A 16 -6.19 -16.74 15.08
C GLU A 16 -6.83 -15.99 13.90
N LEU A 17 -6.63 -16.48 12.66
CA LEU A 17 -7.22 -15.92 11.44
C LEU A 17 -8.43 -16.71 10.93
N CYS A 18 -8.35 -18.05 10.86
CA CYS A 18 -9.40 -18.87 10.25
C CYS A 18 -10.05 -19.88 11.22
N GLY A 19 -9.53 -20.02 12.44
CA GLY A 19 -10.07 -20.95 13.44
C GLY A 19 -9.70 -22.42 13.25
N SER A 20 -8.89 -22.78 12.23
CA SER A 20 -8.40 -24.15 12.03
C SER A 20 -7.57 -24.64 13.22
N GLU A 21 -7.64 -25.93 13.53
CA GLU A 21 -6.88 -26.60 14.60
C GLU A 21 -5.64 -27.35 14.05
N GLU A 22 -5.46 -27.38 12.72
CA GLU A 22 -4.43 -28.20 12.06
C GLU A 22 -3.21 -27.37 11.61
N GLY A 23 -2.02 -27.97 11.74
CA GLY A 23 -0.77 -27.40 11.20
C GLY A 23 -0.44 -26.02 11.76
N LEU A 24 -0.66 -25.82 13.06
CA LEU A 24 -0.46 -24.53 13.74
C LEU A 24 1.02 -24.19 13.89
N GLN A 25 1.37 -22.95 13.57
CA GLN A 25 2.70 -22.41 13.73
C GLN A 25 2.66 -20.94 14.14
N ALA A 26 3.71 -20.50 14.84
CA ALA A 26 3.91 -19.10 15.15
C ALA A 26 4.33 -18.33 13.89
N PHE A 27 3.73 -17.16 13.68
CA PHE A 27 4.05 -16.26 12.59
C PHE A 27 4.30 -14.86 13.14
N GLU A 28 5.47 -14.30 12.85
CA GLU A 28 5.86 -12.98 13.32
C GLU A 28 5.24 -11.88 12.44
N VAL A 29 4.64 -10.88 13.08
CA VAL A 29 3.99 -9.77 12.40
C VAL A 29 4.97 -8.60 12.30
N ALA A 30 5.72 -8.54 11.20
CA ALA A 30 6.73 -7.49 11.00
C ALA A 30 6.11 -6.08 10.92
N PRO A 31 6.77 -4.99 11.37
CA PRO A 31 7.97 -5.00 12.20
C PRO A 31 7.68 -5.64 13.57
N SER A 32 8.56 -6.56 13.99
CA SER A 32 8.41 -7.36 15.21
C SER A 32 9.69 -7.37 16.03
N ASP A 33 9.56 -7.49 17.34
CA ASP A 33 10.63 -7.72 18.32
C ASP A 33 10.78 -9.22 18.69
N GLY A 34 10.02 -10.10 18.01
CA GLY A 34 10.00 -11.54 18.25
C GLY A 34 9.19 -11.94 19.49
N SER A 35 8.43 -11.01 20.10
CA SER A 35 7.54 -11.33 21.21
C SER A 35 6.25 -12.02 20.76
N ALA A 36 5.57 -12.68 21.71
CA ALA A 36 4.24 -13.26 21.47
C ALA A 36 3.17 -12.20 21.20
N GLU A 37 3.36 -10.96 21.69
CA GLU A 37 2.46 -9.84 21.41
C GLU A 37 2.58 -9.34 19.97
N GLN A 38 3.72 -9.60 19.32
CA GLN A 38 4.00 -9.26 17.92
C GLN A 38 4.03 -10.49 17.00
N SER A 39 3.37 -11.56 17.44
CA SER A 39 3.23 -12.82 16.72
C SER A 39 1.80 -13.31 16.79
N ILE A 40 1.41 -14.11 15.79
CA ILE A 40 0.12 -14.77 15.73
C ILE A 40 0.28 -16.27 15.52
N LEU A 41 -0.71 -17.06 15.95
CA LEU A 41 -0.81 -18.47 15.61
C LEU A 41 -1.63 -18.65 14.33
N VAL A 42 -1.03 -19.26 13.32
CA VAL A 42 -1.67 -19.50 12.03
C VAL A 42 -1.56 -20.96 11.64
N CYS A 43 -2.55 -21.47 10.88
CA CYS A 43 -2.43 -22.77 10.26
C CYS A 43 -1.52 -22.70 9.02
N ALA A 44 -1.05 -23.86 8.56
CA ALA A 44 -0.21 -23.99 7.38
C ALA A 44 -0.80 -23.30 6.12
N THR A 45 -2.13 -23.39 5.91
CA THR A 45 -2.80 -22.74 4.78
C THR A 45 -2.72 -21.22 4.86
N CYS A 46 -3.01 -20.64 6.03
CA CYS A 46 -2.92 -19.19 6.22
C CYS A 46 -1.47 -18.72 6.05
N ALA A 47 -0.51 -19.44 6.64
CA ALA A 47 0.91 -19.11 6.52
C ALA A 47 1.38 -19.12 5.06
N GLU A 48 1.06 -20.17 4.29
CA GLU A 48 1.45 -20.25 2.88
C GLU A 48 0.88 -19.09 2.07
N GLN A 49 -0.39 -18.73 2.29
CA GLN A 49 -1.03 -17.64 1.56
C GLN A 49 -0.54 -16.25 1.98
N ILE A 50 -0.14 -16.05 3.24
CA ILE A 50 0.50 -14.81 3.71
C ILE A 50 1.87 -14.63 3.04
N GLU A 51 2.68 -15.69 3.01
CA GLU A 51 4.03 -15.65 2.44
C GLU A 51 4.04 -15.62 0.90
N ASN A 52 2.98 -16.15 0.27
CA ASN A 52 2.84 -16.22 -1.18
C ASN A 52 1.54 -15.55 -1.64
N PRO A 53 1.47 -14.21 -1.69
CA PRO A 53 0.26 -13.47 -2.08
C PRO A 53 -0.29 -13.84 -3.47
N GLU A 54 0.55 -14.33 -4.38
CA GLU A 54 0.17 -14.82 -5.71
C GLU A 54 -0.70 -16.09 -5.69
N LYS A 55 -0.65 -16.86 -4.59
CA LYS A 55 -1.46 -18.06 -4.36
C LYS A 55 -2.69 -17.80 -3.49
N MET A 56 -2.99 -16.53 -3.21
CA MET A 56 -4.03 -16.15 -2.28
C MET A 56 -5.42 -16.54 -2.79
N ASP A 57 -6.19 -17.23 -1.95
CA ASP A 57 -7.59 -17.59 -2.20
C ASP A 57 -8.52 -16.60 -1.49
N SER A 58 -9.13 -15.70 -2.26
CA SER A 58 -10.09 -14.68 -1.80
C SER A 58 -11.22 -15.27 -0.92
N ASN A 59 -11.69 -16.48 -1.21
CA ASN A 59 -12.78 -17.09 -0.43
C ASN A 59 -12.33 -17.59 0.94
N HIS A 60 -11.08 -18.06 1.07
CA HIS A 60 -10.52 -18.48 2.34
C HIS A 60 -10.51 -17.34 3.35
N TRP A 61 -10.18 -16.12 2.89
CA TRP A 61 -10.04 -14.93 3.73
C TRP A 61 -11.34 -14.27 4.15
N ARG A 62 -12.51 -14.82 3.79
CA ARG A 62 -13.79 -14.32 4.32
C ARG A 62 -13.90 -14.46 5.85
N CYS A 63 -13.11 -15.34 6.45
CA CYS A 63 -13.01 -15.46 7.91
C CYS A 63 -12.44 -14.20 8.59
N LEU A 64 -11.76 -13.32 7.85
CA LEU A 64 -11.20 -12.08 8.39
C LEU A 64 -12.26 -11.12 8.94
N ASN A 65 -13.52 -11.25 8.50
CA ASN A 65 -14.65 -10.51 9.07
C ASN A 65 -14.80 -10.73 10.60
N ASP A 66 -14.38 -11.90 11.10
CA ASP A 66 -14.41 -12.17 12.54
C ASP A 66 -13.07 -11.78 13.19
N SER A 67 -11.94 -12.15 12.59
CA SER A 67 -10.60 -11.88 13.14
C SER A 67 -10.24 -10.40 13.22
N MET A 68 -10.82 -9.54 12.37
CA MET A 68 -10.60 -8.08 12.44
C MET A 68 -11.06 -7.46 13.78
N TRP A 69 -11.98 -8.13 14.49
CA TRP A 69 -12.49 -7.71 15.81
C TRP A 69 -11.77 -8.37 16.98
N SER A 70 -10.68 -9.10 16.73
CA SER A 70 -9.88 -9.71 17.78
C SER A 70 -9.37 -8.66 18.77
N SER A 71 -9.37 -8.99 20.06
CA SER A 71 -8.76 -8.13 21.10
C SER A 71 -7.22 -8.18 21.08
N VAL A 72 -6.63 -9.01 20.22
CA VAL A 72 -5.18 -9.17 20.08
C VAL A 72 -4.68 -8.25 18.96
N PRO A 73 -3.87 -7.21 19.26
CA PRO A 73 -3.41 -6.25 18.27
C PRO A 73 -2.72 -6.89 17.05
N ALA A 74 -1.87 -7.90 17.26
CA ALA A 74 -1.20 -8.60 16.16
C ALA A 74 -2.17 -9.26 15.17
N VAL A 75 -3.29 -9.78 15.66
CA VAL A 75 -4.34 -10.40 14.84
C VAL A 75 -5.08 -9.32 14.04
N GLN A 76 -5.42 -8.19 14.67
CA GLN A 76 -6.02 -7.05 13.98
C GLN A 76 -5.11 -6.50 12.88
N VAL A 77 -3.82 -6.31 13.18
CA VAL A 77 -2.82 -5.87 12.20
C VAL A 77 -2.77 -6.80 10.99
N MET A 78 -2.72 -8.11 11.21
CA MET A 78 -2.67 -9.07 10.10
C MET A 78 -3.98 -9.12 9.32
N ALA A 79 -5.13 -9.06 9.99
CA ALA A 79 -6.42 -8.98 9.33
C ALA A 79 -6.51 -7.73 8.43
N TYR A 80 -6.11 -6.56 8.95
CA TYR A 80 -6.07 -5.31 8.18
C TYR A 80 -5.20 -5.44 6.93
N ARG A 81 -3.98 -5.98 7.07
CA ARG A 81 -3.04 -6.11 5.94
C ARG A 81 -3.56 -7.04 4.85
N LEU A 82 -4.14 -8.17 5.24
CA LEU A 82 -4.71 -9.12 4.29
C LEU A 82 -5.95 -8.55 3.59
N LEU A 83 -6.83 -7.86 4.32
CA LEU A 83 -7.95 -7.13 3.72
C LEU A 83 -7.47 -6.06 2.74
N TYR A 84 -6.41 -5.32 3.08
CA TYR A 84 -5.80 -4.32 2.21
C TYR A 84 -5.20 -4.93 0.93
N GLN A 85 -4.56 -6.10 1.03
CA GLN A 85 -4.07 -6.83 -0.14
C GLN A 85 -5.21 -7.32 -1.04
N LEU A 86 -6.33 -7.71 -0.45
CA LEU A 86 -7.52 -8.19 -1.18
C LEU A 86 -8.44 -7.07 -1.66
N ARG A 87 -8.10 -5.78 -1.44
CA ARG A 87 -8.98 -4.63 -1.70
C ARG A 87 -9.57 -4.57 -3.12
N ALA A 88 -8.91 -5.17 -4.10
CA ALA A 88 -9.37 -5.26 -5.49
C ALA A 88 -10.62 -6.15 -5.67
N GLU A 89 -10.91 -7.05 -4.72
CA GLU A 89 -12.05 -7.98 -4.74
C GLU A 89 -13.39 -7.31 -4.37
N GLY A 90 -13.36 -6.04 -3.95
CA GLY A 90 -14.54 -5.22 -3.63
C GLY A 90 -15.12 -5.46 -2.23
N TRP A 91 -15.29 -6.71 -1.80
CA TRP A 91 -15.83 -7.04 -0.47
C TRP A 91 -14.94 -6.59 0.73
N PRO A 92 -13.59 -6.56 0.64
CA PRO A 92 -12.77 -6.17 1.79
C PRO A 92 -12.88 -4.69 2.14
N GLN A 93 -13.28 -3.84 1.19
CA GLN A 93 -13.38 -2.40 1.42
C GLN A 93 -14.43 -2.07 2.47
N GLU A 94 -15.59 -2.71 2.41
CA GLU A 94 -16.63 -2.53 3.43
C GLU A 94 -16.15 -2.92 4.82
N LEU A 95 -15.30 -3.95 4.92
CA LEU A 95 -14.70 -4.37 6.19
C LEU A 95 -13.64 -3.38 6.68
N LEU A 96 -12.76 -2.92 5.80
CA LEU A 96 -11.75 -1.90 6.12
C LEU A 96 -12.40 -0.61 6.62
N ASP A 97 -13.48 -0.17 6.00
CA ASP A 97 -14.23 1.04 6.39
C ASP A 97 -14.89 0.91 7.77
N MET A 98 -15.33 -0.30 8.13
CA MET A 98 -15.92 -0.57 9.44
C MET A 98 -14.87 -0.80 10.53
N MET A 99 -13.66 -1.24 10.17
CA MET A 99 -12.62 -1.61 11.12
C MET A 99 -12.19 -0.42 11.98
N TYR A 100 -12.36 -0.54 13.29
CA TYR A 100 -11.82 0.41 14.25
C TYR A 100 -10.56 -0.16 14.90
N MET A 101 -9.47 0.60 14.82
CA MET A 101 -8.17 0.25 15.40
C MET A 101 -7.64 1.43 16.20
N GLU A 102 -6.92 1.15 17.28
CA GLU A 102 -6.15 2.17 17.98
C GLU A 102 -5.05 2.74 17.08
N ASP A 103 -4.70 4.01 17.27
CA ASP A 103 -3.82 4.76 16.36
C ASP A 103 -2.42 4.11 16.23
N ASP A 104 -1.89 3.54 17.30
CA ASP A 104 -0.61 2.84 17.32
C ASP A 104 -0.69 1.48 16.61
N VAL A 105 -1.77 0.71 16.83
CA VAL A 105 -2.04 -0.55 16.13
C VAL A 105 -2.23 -0.31 14.63
N ARG A 106 -2.95 0.75 14.24
CA ARG A 106 -3.13 1.14 12.84
C ARG A 106 -1.80 1.51 12.18
N LYS A 107 -0.98 2.34 12.83
CA LYS A 107 0.37 2.68 12.33
C LYS A 107 1.24 1.45 12.15
N TRP A 108 1.14 0.50 13.08
CA TRP A 108 1.87 -0.76 12.94
C TRP A 108 1.36 -1.56 11.74
N ALA A 109 0.05 -1.61 11.49
CA ALA A 109 -0.52 -2.26 10.32
C ALA A 109 -0.01 -1.64 9.01
N GLU A 110 -0.08 -0.32 8.89
CA GLU A 110 0.39 0.44 7.73
C GLU A 110 1.90 0.27 7.50
N ALA A 111 2.71 0.16 8.55
CA ALA A 111 4.17 0.00 8.46
C ALA A 111 4.64 -1.31 7.79
N GLY A 112 3.78 -2.33 7.69
CA GLY A 112 4.10 -3.59 7.01
C GLY A 112 3.38 -3.78 5.68
N LEU A 113 2.64 -2.78 5.23
CA LEU A 113 2.14 -2.75 3.85
C LEU A 113 3.24 -2.27 2.92
N PRO A 114 3.22 -2.69 1.63
CA PRO A 114 3.89 -1.92 0.61
C PRO A 114 3.46 -0.47 0.81
N GLN A 115 4.42 0.46 0.79
CA GLN A 115 4.09 1.86 0.57
C GLN A 115 3.56 1.95 -0.86
N ASP A 116 2.30 1.56 -1.04
CA ASP A 116 1.55 1.91 -2.21
C ASP A 116 1.44 3.43 -2.10
N ASP A 117 2.16 4.14 -2.97
CA ASP A 117 1.92 5.55 -3.30
C ASP A 117 0.49 5.77 -3.89
N ASP A 118 -0.47 4.88 -3.59
CA ASP A 118 -1.84 4.85 -4.11
C ASP A 118 -2.73 5.94 -3.49
N ASP A 119 -2.30 6.60 -2.40
CA ASP A 119 -2.94 7.83 -1.93
C ASP A 119 -2.47 9.08 -2.71
N VAL A 120 -1.48 8.92 -3.60
CA VAL A 120 -1.14 9.92 -4.60
C VAL A 120 -1.98 9.61 -5.84
N THR A 121 -3.02 10.43 -6.06
CA THR A 121 -3.75 10.42 -7.33
C THR A 121 -2.73 10.34 -8.49
N PRO A 122 -2.79 9.37 -9.40
CA PRO A 122 -1.75 9.22 -10.41
C PRO A 122 -1.64 10.50 -11.25
N THR A 123 -0.42 11.00 -11.40
CA THR A 123 -0.16 12.19 -12.21
C THR A 123 -0.48 11.87 -13.67
N LYS A 124 -1.43 12.59 -14.26
CA LYS A 124 -1.90 12.36 -15.63
C LYS A 124 -1.56 13.53 -16.55
N ASP A 125 -1.22 13.20 -17.78
CA ASP A 125 -1.03 14.16 -18.85
C ASP A 125 -2.39 14.72 -19.35
N SER A 126 -2.35 15.64 -20.33
CA SER A 126 -3.55 16.26 -20.89
C SER A 126 -4.53 15.27 -21.56
N ASN A 127 -4.08 14.06 -21.90
CA ASN A 127 -4.89 13.02 -22.53
C ASN A 127 -5.35 11.95 -21.53
N GLY A 128 -5.02 12.10 -20.24
CA GLY A 128 -5.33 11.12 -19.20
C GLY A 128 -4.33 9.96 -19.13
N THR A 129 -3.19 10.05 -19.81
CA THR A 129 -2.11 9.06 -19.75
C THR A 129 -1.36 9.21 -18.43
N ILE A 130 -1.13 8.10 -17.73
CA ILE A 130 -0.34 8.11 -16.48
C ILE A 130 1.12 8.39 -16.81
N LEU A 131 1.69 9.35 -16.07
CA LEU A 131 3.10 9.72 -16.12
C LEU A 131 3.84 9.02 -14.99
N ASN A 132 5.02 8.48 -15.32
CA ASN A 132 5.92 7.81 -14.39
C ASN A 132 7.23 8.60 -14.24
N GLU A 133 7.96 8.32 -13.16
CA GLU A 133 9.34 8.78 -12.98
C GLU A 133 10.21 8.43 -14.20
N GLY A 134 10.95 9.41 -14.68
CA GLY A 134 11.85 9.27 -15.83
C GLY A 134 11.17 9.32 -17.21
N ASP A 135 9.86 9.53 -17.29
CA ASP A 135 9.17 9.67 -18.58
C ASP A 135 9.64 10.94 -19.35
N ASP A 136 9.41 10.92 -20.67
CA ASP A 136 9.56 12.09 -21.53
C ASP A 136 8.18 12.69 -21.86
N VAL A 137 8.06 14.01 -21.81
CA VAL A 137 6.81 14.73 -22.06
C VAL A 137 7.01 15.95 -22.96
N THR A 138 6.00 16.30 -23.72
CA THR A 138 5.99 17.44 -24.62
C THR A 138 4.95 18.47 -24.18
N LEU A 139 5.33 19.75 -24.17
CA LEU A 139 4.41 20.84 -23.85
C LEU A 139 3.36 21.01 -24.94
N ILE A 140 2.07 21.00 -24.58
CA ILE A 140 0.97 21.28 -25.52
C ILE A 140 0.56 22.76 -25.56
N LYS A 141 1.07 23.58 -24.62
CA LYS A 141 0.83 25.03 -24.52
C LYS A 141 2.12 25.77 -24.16
N ASP A 142 2.16 27.06 -24.48
CA ASP A 142 3.20 27.97 -24.00
C ASP A 142 3.01 28.22 -22.50
N LEU A 143 4.06 28.06 -21.71
CA LEU A 143 4.05 28.25 -20.27
C LEU A 143 5.12 29.25 -19.85
N ASP A 144 4.69 30.33 -19.19
CA ASP A 144 5.62 31.31 -18.63
C ASP A 144 6.23 30.78 -17.34
N VAL A 145 7.56 30.60 -17.34
CA VAL A 145 8.28 30.08 -16.19
C VAL A 145 8.53 31.22 -15.21
N LYS A 146 7.81 31.19 -14.08
CA LYS A 146 8.03 32.13 -12.98
C LYS A 146 9.45 31.96 -12.44
N GLY A 147 10.19 33.06 -12.35
CA GLY A 147 11.54 33.09 -11.77
C GLY A 147 12.70 32.83 -12.74
N ALA A 148 12.45 32.24 -13.92
CA ALA A 148 13.51 31.98 -14.90
C ALA A 148 13.57 32.99 -16.06
N GLY A 149 12.55 33.84 -16.19
CA GLY A 149 12.53 34.93 -17.18
C GLY A 149 12.37 34.48 -18.64
N PHE A 150 11.97 33.22 -18.88
CA PHE A 150 11.70 32.69 -20.22
C PHE A 150 10.35 31.95 -20.26
N THR A 151 9.79 31.85 -21.47
CA THR A 151 8.59 31.07 -21.76
C THR A 151 8.99 29.71 -22.33
N ALA A 152 8.55 28.63 -21.70
CA ALA A 152 8.66 27.29 -22.29
C ALA A 152 7.61 27.17 -23.40
N LYS A 153 8.07 27.06 -24.65
CA LYS A 153 7.20 27.07 -25.83
C LYS A 153 6.51 25.72 -26.04
N ARG A 154 5.31 25.76 -26.61
CA ARG A 154 4.60 24.57 -27.11
C ARG A 154 5.53 23.77 -28.03
N GLY A 155 5.52 22.45 -27.87
CA GLY A 155 6.39 21.53 -28.61
C GLY A 155 7.76 21.31 -27.98
N THR A 156 8.10 22.01 -26.89
CA THR A 156 9.33 21.73 -26.14
C THR A 156 9.25 20.34 -25.52
N LEU A 157 10.27 19.52 -25.79
CA LEU A 157 10.44 18.19 -25.18
C LEU A 157 11.17 18.34 -23.84
N VAL A 158 10.58 17.78 -22.79
CA VAL A 158 11.14 17.70 -21.45
C VAL A 158 11.42 16.24 -21.17
N LYS A 159 12.70 15.92 -20.96
CA LYS A 159 13.14 14.55 -20.76
C LYS A 159 13.37 14.23 -19.30
N ASN A 160 13.20 12.97 -18.94
CA ASN A 160 13.47 12.46 -17.59
C ASN A 160 12.77 13.30 -16.52
N ILE A 161 11.44 13.36 -16.58
CA ILE A 161 10.64 14.09 -15.59
C ILE A 161 10.67 13.41 -14.23
N HIS A 162 10.46 14.20 -13.19
CA HIS A 162 10.26 13.73 -11.82
C HIS A 162 8.82 14.03 -11.38
N LEU A 163 8.20 13.06 -10.71
CA LEU A 163 6.88 13.22 -10.12
C LEU A 163 7.01 14.00 -8.81
N THR A 164 5.95 14.71 -8.44
CA THR A 164 5.90 15.46 -7.18
C THR A 164 4.80 14.91 -6.27
N ASN A 165 4.80 15.33 -5.01
CA ASN A 165 3.72 15.02 -4.07
C ASN A 165 2.36 15.64 -4.48
N ASN A 166 2.32 16.48 -5.53
CA ASN A 166 1.10 17.04 -6.07
C ASN A 166 0.82 16.45 -7.47
N PRO A 167 -0.29 15.75 -7.67
CA PRO A 167 -0.60 15.03 -8.91
C PRO A 167 -0.87 15.93 -10.12
N LEU A 168 -1.01 17.24 -9.90
CA LEU A 168 -1.17 18.25 -10.95
C LEU A 168 0.17 18.79 -11.44
N HIS A 169 1.28 18.45 -10.79
CA HIS A 169 2.59 19.03 -11.06
C HIS A 169 3.67 17.96 -11.23
N ILE A 170 4.56 18.21 -12.19
CA ILE A 170 5.79 17.45 -12.38
C ILE A 170 6.98 18.39 -12.36
N GLU A 171 8.14 17.87 -12.02
CA GLU A 171 9.41 18.55 -12.17
C GLU A 171 10.10 18.11 -13.46
N GLY A 172 10.67 19.06 -14.17
CA GLY A 172 11.37 18.78 -15.42
C GLY A 172 12.43 19.81 -15.72
N LYS A 173 13.37 19.44 -16.59
CA LYS A 173 14.48 20.31 -16.98
C LYS A 173 14.23 20.92 -18.35
N VAL A 174 14.15 22.25 -18.39
CA VAL A 174 14.03 23.02 -19.65
C VAL A 174 15.17 24.02 -19.73
N ASN A 175 15.91 24.01 -20.84
CA ASN A 175 17.07 24.89 -21.07
C ASN A 175 18.13 24.85 -19.95
N GLY A 176 18.32 23.70 -19.32
CA GLY A 176 19.30 23.56 -18.23
C GLY A 176 18.77 23.88 -16.84
N THR A 177 17.56 24.44 -16.72
CA THR A 177 16.94 24.84 -15.45
C THR A 177 15.86 23.86 -15.04
N GLN A 178 15.87 23.45 -13.76
CA GLN A 178 14.82 22.63 -13.17
C GLN A 178 13.61 23.51 -12.83
N ILE A 179 12.44 23.13 -13.33
CA ILE A 179 11.20 23.90 -13.22
C ILE A 179 10.03 22.96 -12.92
N VAL A 180 9.01 23.50 -12.24
CA VAL A 180 7.75 22.79 -12.01
C VAL A 180 6.78 23.11 -13.13
N LEU A 181 6.19 22.09 -13.74
CA LEU A 181 5.25 22.16 -14.86
C LEU A 181 3.90 21.56 -14.45
N VAL A 182 2.81 22.11 -14.97
CA VAL A 182 1.45 21.59 -14.72
C VAL A 182 1.19 20.41 -15.67
N ALA A 183 0.90 19.23 -15.12
CA ALA A 183 0.73 17.98 -15.87
C ALA A 183 -0.38 18.07 -16.94
N ALA A 184 -1.45 18.82 -16.68
CA ALA A 184 -2.55 19.06 -17.62
C ALA A 184 -2.15 19.79 -18.92
N TYR A 185 -0.94 20.37 -18.98
CA TYR A 185 -0.39 21.05 -20.17
C TYR A 185 0.75 20.27 -20.83
N LEU A 186 0.92 19.02 -20.43
CA LEU A 186 1.93 18.10 -20.95
C LEU A 186 1.23 16.95 -21.67
N LYS A 187 1.96 16.35 -22.60
CA LYS A 187 1.57 15.12 -23.28
C LYS A 187 2.75 14.15 -23.22
N LYS A 188 2.52 12.89 -22.83
CA LYS A 188 3.55 11.85 -22.89
C LYS A 188 4.10 11.70 -24.32
N ALA A 189 5.43 11.74 -24.45
CA ALA A 189 6.14 11.73 -25.74
C ALA A 189 6.22 10.33 -26.35
#